data_AF-A0A2V8JKZ1-F1
#
_entry.id   AF-A0A2V8JKZ1-F1
#
_cell.length_a   1.000
_cell.length_b   1.000
_cell.length_c   1.000
_cell.angle_alpha   90.00
_cell.angle_beta   90.00
_cell.angle_gamma   90.00
#
_symmetry.space_group_name_H-M   'P 1'
#
loop_
_entity.id
_entity.type
_entity.pdbx_description
1 polymer ?
#
loop_
_entity_poly.entity_id
_entity_poly.type
_entity_poly.pdbx_seq_one_letter_code
_entity_poly.pdbx_strand_id
1 'polypeptide(L)'
;MKHYKIPISSQTLVFSKSSFQLTQIAPNAPRAIYFNDDVYVGWVNHGQYIEVATVDAQAGPLFYKLSQEDDRHPVLELQKEECLVCHDTFQTSTAVPRLLMLSVLPNPDGNALKAAALITNDQSPLRERWGGWYVTGTHGKQQHLGNTIVRARADDIDDMKKFIARMDLSAGANVTDLSKRFDTREYLSPHSDIVALMVLGHQTHVHNMITSGVYEIHDAIEKGLSGKMAEIVKDAGERIVRAMLFAGETPLTEPVVGTSAFASEFMSQGPRDKRGRSLRELDLKRRLLRYPLSYLVYSKSFDAIPDGLKDYVYRRFREVLSGEDTSADFGHLSETDRKAISEILKDTKPDF
;
A
#
# COMPACT_ATOMS: atom_id res chain seq x y z
N MET A 1 9.77 13.13 9.98
CA MET A 1 10.71 11.99 9.85
C MET A 1 11.16 11.42 11.20
N LYS A 2 12.10 12.03 11.93
CA LYS A 2 12.65 11.46 13.19
C LYS A 2 11.61 11.22 14.29
N HIS A 3 10.76 12.21 14.56
CA HIS A 3 9.76 12.13 15.65
C HIS A 3 8.76 10.99 15.45
N TYR A 4 8.25 10.85 14.22
CA TYR A 4 7.32 9.79 13.82
C TYR A 4 8.02 8.49 13.40
N LYS A 5 9.34 8.40 13.57
CA LYS A 5 10.16 7.22 13.21
C LYS A 5 9.93 6.75 11.76
N ILE A 6 9.75 7.68 10.84
CA ILE A 6 9.60 7.37 9.42
C ILE A 6 10.98 7.16 8.82
N PRO A 7 11.31 5.95 8.33
CA PRO A 7 12.61 5.67 7.74
C PRO A 7 12.78 6.43 6.43
N ILE A 8 13.96 7.00 6.21
CA ILE A 8 14.28 7.65 4.92
C ILE A 8 14.31 6.62 3.79
N SER A 9 14.68 5.37 4.10
CA SER A 9 14.73 4.28 3.15
C SER A 9 13.37 3.91 2.55
N SER A 10 12.25 4.27 3.18
CA SER A 10 10.91 4.06 2.63
C SER A 10 10.51 5.03 1.52
N GLN A 11 11.42 5.93 1.15
CA GLN A 11 11.18 6.86 0.04
C GLN A 11 10.75 6.11 -1.21
N THR A 12 9.63 6.55 -1.75
CA THR A 12 9.11 6.20 -3.07
C THR A 12 8.86 7.47 -3.86
N LEU A 13 8.99 7.43 -5.18
CA LEU A 13 8.96 8.61 -6.04
C LEU A 13 7.88 8.48 -7.11
N VAL A 14 6.95 9.44 -7.11
CA VAL A 14 5.84 9.55 -8.05
C VAL A 14 6.10 10.71 -8.99
N PHE A 15 6.22 10.46 -10.28
CA PHE A 15 6.36 11.53 -11.27
C PHE A 15 5.08 11.81 -12.05
N SER A 16 4.06 10.96 -11.91
CA SER A 16 2.74 11.24 -12.46
C SER A 16 2.04 12.35 -11.68
N LYS A 17 1.31 13.18 -12.41
CA LYS A 17 0.50 14.29 -11.89
C LYS A 17 -0.79 13.76 -11.25
N SER A 18 -0.68 13.30 -10.00
CA SER A 18 -1.75 12.62 -9.25
C SER A 18 -1.94 13.15 -7.83
N SER A 19 -1.64 14.44 -7.57
CA SER A 19 -1.87 15.12 -6.28
C SER A 19 -2.42 16.53 -6.47
N PHE A 20 -2.80 17.20 -5.38
CA PHE A 20 -3.20 18.62 -5.38
C PHE A 20 -2.10 19.57 -5.87
N GLN A 21 -0.84 19.14 -5.83
CA GLN A 21 0.33 19.89 -6.28
C GLN A 21 0.76 19.46 -7.70
N LEU A 22 -0.18 18.98 -8.53
CA LEU A 22 0.09 18.45 -9.88
C LEU A 22 0.86 19.38 -10.81
N THR A 23 0.81 20.70 -10.61
CA THR A 23 1.55 21.67 -11.43
C THR A 23 3.05 21.68 -11.14
N GLN A 24 3.46 21.14 -9.99
CA GLN A 24 4.86 21.07 -9.52
C GLN A 24 5.46 19.67 -9.66
N ILE A 25 4.65 18.66 -10.01
CA ILE A 25 5.09 17.28 -10.20
C ILE A 25 5.37 17.03 -11.68
N ALA A 26 6.54 16.48 -11.98
CA ALA A 26 6.92 16.11 -13.35
C ALA A 26 7.95 14.97 -13.34
N PRO A 27 8.22 14.30 -14.48
CA PRO A 27 9.34 13.36 -14.61
C PRO A 27 10.68 13.90 -14.08
N ASN A 28 11.00 15.16 -14.33
CA ASN A 28 12.24 15.77 -13.85
C ASN A 28 12.16 16.33 -12.42
N ALA A 29 11.00 16.28 -11.77
CA ALA A 29 10.76 16.74 -10.40
C ALA A 29 9.65 15.88 -9.74
N PRO A 30 9.92 14.61 -9.42
CA PRO A 30 8.93 13.73 -8.80
C PRO A 30 8.55 14.18 -7.38
N ARG A 31 7.33 13.81 -6.95
CA ARG A 31 6.91 13.85 -5.54
C ARG A 31 7.52 12.67 -4.79
N ALA A 32 8.11 12.91 -3.63
CA ALA A 32 8.54 11.87 -2.71
C ALA A 32 7.42 11.50 -1.75
N ILE A 33 7.25 10.21 -1.48
CA ILE A 33 6.41 9.69 -0.41
C ILE A 33 7.28 8.85 0.51
N TYR A 34 7.28 9.21 1.79
CA TYR A 34 7.90 8.43 2.86
C TYR A 34 6.80 7.86 3.75
N PHE A 35 6.99 6.67 4.29
CA PHE A 35 6.00 6.04 5.15
C PHE A 35 6.62 5.20 6.26
N ASN A 36 5.90 5.11 7.38
CA ASN A 36 6.02 4.03 8.35
C ASN A 36 4.71 3.22 8.33
N ASP A 37 4.38 2.51 9.41
CA ASP A 37 3.16 1.71 9.48
C ASP A 37 1.86 2.52 9.40
N ASP A 38 1.81 3.73 9.99
CA ASP A 38 0.57 4.48 10.24
C ASP A 38 0.58 5.92 9.68
N VAL A 39 1.72 6.41 9.19
CA VAL A 39 1.94 7.77 8.71
C VAL A 39 2.63 7.77 7.35
N TYR A 40 2.10 8.58 6.45
CA TYR A 40 2.60 8.82 5.10
C TYR A 40 2.89 10.31 4.94
N VAL A 41 4.04 10.65 4.37
CA VAL A 41 4.50 12.02 4.18
C VAL A 41 4.85 12.20 2.71
N GLY A 42 4.03 12.98 2.01
CA GLY A 42 4.26 13.45 0.65
C GLY A 42 5.02 14.77 0.65
N TRP A 43 6.13 14.84 -0.08
CA TRP A 43 6.91 16.04 -0.28
C TRP A 43 7.07 16.31 -1.77
N VAL A 44 6.68 17.52 -2.19
CA VAL A 44 6.87 18.01 -3.56
C VAL A 44 7.94 19.07 -3.52
N ASN A 45 8.91 18.95 -4.42
CA ASN A 45 9.98 19.92 -4.56
C ASN A 45 9.41 21.29 -4.97
N HIS A 46 9.84 22.35 -4.27
CA HIS A 46 9.26 23.69 -4.36
C HIS A 46 7.73 23.72 -4.15
N GLY A 47 7.20 22.73 -3.43
CA GLY A 47 5.81 22.63 -3.05
C GLY A 47 5.41 23.68 -2.02
N GLN A 48 4.12 24.02 -1.99
CA GLN A 48 3.59 24.95 -0.98
C GLN A 48 3.42 24.26 0.38
N TYR A 49 3.12 22.95 0.36
CA TYR A 49 2.88 22.18 1.57
C TYR A 49 3.45 20.76 1.46
N ILE A 50 3.77 20.20 2.63
CA ILE A 50 3.94 18.78 2.84
C ILE A 50 2.55 18.17 3.05
N GLU A 51 2.29 17.09 2.32
CA GLU A 51 1.07 16.29 2.44
C GLU A 51 1.32 15.24 3.54
N VAL A 52 0.45 15.14 4.55
CA VAL A 52 0.55 14.10 5.58
C VAL A 52 -0.73 13.31 5.60
N ALA A 53 -0.64 11.98 5.59
CA ALA A 53 -1.76 11.11 5.87
C ALA A 53 -1.45 10.25 7.09
N THR A 54 -2.41 10.10 7.99
CA THR A 54 -2.31 9.18 9.14
C THR A 54 -3.49 8.22 9.12
N VAL A 55 -3.33 7.01 9.65
CA VAL A 55 -4.47 6.08 9.80
C VAL A 55 -4.96 6.11 11.23
N ASP A 56 -6.13 6.71 11.42
CA ASP A 56 -6.86 6.67 12.67
C ASP A 56 -7.62 5.35 12.83
N ALA A 57 -7.79 4.93 14.08
CA ALA A 57 -8.46 3.68 14.42
C ALA A 57 -9.96 3.66 14.10
N GLN A 58 -10.63 4.82 14.13
CA GLN A 58 -12.07 4.93 13.96
C GLN A 58 -12.44 5.63 12.65
N ALA A 59 -11.71 6.70 12.32
CA ALA A 59 -11.96 7.50 11.13
C ALA A 59 -11.23 6.98 9.87
N GLY A 60 -10.31 6.02 10.02
CA GLY A 60 -9.46 5.58 8.92
C GLY A 60 -8.47 6.66 8.50
N PRO A 61 -8.13 6.77 7.20
CA PRO A 61 -7.19 7.78 6.72
C PRO A 61 -7.66 9.23 6.99
N LEU A 62 -6.82 9.98 7.71
CA LEU A 62 -6.93 11.43 7.93
C LEU A 62 -5.82 12.14 7.15
N PHE A 63 -6.16 13.26 6.51
CA PHE A 63 -5.25 14.00 5.64
C PHE A 63 -4.96 15.39 6.21
N TYR A 64 -3.70 15.80 6.19
CA TYR A 64 -3.24 17.08 6.69
C TYR A 64 -2.34 17.76 5.67
N LYS A 65 -2.34 19.09 5.69
CA LYS A 65 -1.32 19.91 5.04
C LYS A 65 -0.43 20.54 6.10
N LEU A 66 0.84 20.68 5.79
CA LEU A 66 1.82 21.41 6.59
C LEU A 66 2.53 22.38 5.66
N SER A 67 2.52 23.67 5.95
CA SER A 67 3.25 24.66 5.14
C SER A 67 4.73 24.28 5.01
N GLN A 68 5.31 24.45 3.82
CA GLN A 68 6.75 24.33 3.61
C GLN A 68 7.51 25.63 3.92
N GLU A 69 6.81 26.73 4.19
CA GLU A 69 7.43 27.97 4.63
C GLU A 69 8.05 27.82 6.02
N ASP A 70 9.15 28.54 6.26
CA ASP A 70 9.83 28.53 7.56
C ASP A 70 8.99 29.26 8.62
N ASP A 71 8.17 28.50 9.33
CA ASP A 71 7.37 28.94 10.47
C ASP A 71 7.96 28.38 11.78
N ARG A 72 8.06 29.23 12.80
CA ARG A 72 8.48 28.81 14.15
C ARG A 72 7.48 27.88 14.82
N HIS A 73 6.21 27.91 14.41
CA HIS A 73 5.14 27.07 14.96
C HIS A 73 4.33 26.40 13.83
N PRO A 74 4.91 25.42 13.13
CA PRO A 74 4.25 24.80 12.00
C PRO A 74 2.97 24.09 12.45
N VAL A 75 1.85 24.37 11.78
CA VAL A 75 0.52 23.81 12.09
C VAL A 75 0.17 22.73 11.08
N LEU A 76 -0.31 21.59 11.59
CA LEU A 76 -0.92 20.54 10.77
C LEU A 76 -2.40 20.84 10.57
N GLU A 77 -2.77 21.22 9.35
CA GLU A 77 -4.12 21.59 8.98
C GLU A 77 -4.90 20.38 8.45
N LEU A 78 -5.90 19.91 9.19
CA LEU A 78 -6.76 18.81 8.78
C LEU A 78 -7.59 19.18 7.54
N GLN A 79 -7.51 18.35 6.50
CA GLN A 79 -8.24 18.47 5.25
C GLN A 79 -9.43 17.52 5.25
N LYS A 80 -10.64 18.05 5.42
CA LYS A 80 -11.87 17.24 5.57
C LYS A 80 -12.55 16.86 4.27
N GLU A 81 -12.58 17.77 3.30
CA GLU A 81 -13.39 17.61 2.08
C GLU A 81 -12.53 17.50 0.83
N GLU A 82 -11.51 18.35 0.70
CA GLU A 82 -10.67 18.42 -0.49
C GLU A 82 -10.04 17.07 -0.83
N CYS A 83 -9.41 16.40 0.12
CA CYS A 83 -8.76 15.12 -0.13
C CYS A 83 -9.75 14.00 -0.46
N LEU A 84 -10.97 14.03 0.09
CA LEU A 84 -11.99 13.01 -0.15
C LEU A 84 -12.54 13.04 -1.58
N VAL A 85 -12.38 14.15 -2.32
CA VAL A 85 -12.72 14.22 -3.76
C VAL A 85 -12.03 13.11 -4.56
N CYS A 86 -10.83 12.70 -4.17
CA CYS A 86 -10.13 11.59 -4.82
C CYS A 86 -10.05 10.36 -3.92
N HIS A 87 -10.06 10.54 -2.60
CA HIS A 87 -9.81 9.49 -1.61
C HIS A 87 -11.07 8.88 -1.00
N ASP A 88 -12.25 9.08 -1.59
CA ASP A 88 -13.48 8.36 -1.23
C ASP A 88 -13.69 7.11 -2.11
N THR A 89 -14.43 6.13 -1.62
CA THR A 89 -14.82 4.90 -2.32
C THR A 89 -15.91 5.12 -3.36
N PHE A 90 -16.69 6.22 -3.32
CA PHE A 90 -17.82 6.54 -4.22
C PHE A 90 -18.89 5.44 -4.38
N GLN A 91 -18.76 4.32 -3.67
CA GLN A 91 -19.53 3.08 -3.85
C GLN A 91 -20.46 2.78 -2.68
N THR A 92 -20.33 3.50 -1.58
CA THR A 92 -21.17 3.40 -0.39
C THR A 92 -22.05 4.62 -0.26
N SER A 93 -23.17 4.50 0.46
CA SER A 93 -24.05 5.65 0.75
C SER A 93 -23.36 6.73 1.61
N THR A 94 -22.30 6.34 2.30
CA THR A 94 -21.50 7.17 3.21
C THR A 94 -20.08 7.17 2.67
N ALA A 95 -19.46 8.34 2.54
CA ALA A 95 -18.08 8.47 2.07
C ALA A 95 -17.13 7.71 3.01
N VAL A 96 -16.29 6.83 2.47
CA VAL A 96 -15.28 6.07 3.22
C VAL A 96 -13.89 6.51 2.76
N PRO A 97 -13.12 7.19 3.62
CA PRO A 97 -11.75 7.59 3.31
C PRO A 97 -10.85 6.38 3.01
N ARG A 98 -9.99 6.50 1.99
CA ARG A 98 -9.03 5.47 1.60
C ARG A 98 -7.70 6.03 1.16
N LEU A 99 -6.64 5.25 1.35
CA LEU A 99 -5.32 5.51 0.77
C LEU A 99 -5.26 4.96 -0.65
N LEU A 100 -4.59 5.69 -1.56
CA LEU A 100 -4.51 5.31 -2.95
C LEU A 100 -3.07 5.18 -3.41
N MET A 101 -2.75 4.02 -3.98
CA MET A 101 -1.58 3.80 -4.79
C MET A 101 -2.04 3.52 -6.21
N LEU A 102 -1.83 4.48 -7.10
CA LEU A 102 -2.32 4.42 -8.48
C LEU A 102 -1.18 4.09 -9.44
N SER A 103 -1.44 3.19 -10.38
CA SER A 103 -0.60 2.88 -11.52
C SER A 103 -1.27 3.42 -12.79
N VAL A 104 -0.57 4.28 -13.54
CA VAL A 104 -1.10 4.99 -14.71
C VAL A 104 -0.21 4.78 -15.94
N LEU A 105 -0.69 5.19 -17.11
CA LEU A 105 0.16 5.35 -18.30
C LEU A 105 0.54 6.83 -18.44
N PRO A 106 1.71 7.28 -17.93
CA PRO A 106 2.06 8.69 -17.95
C PRO A 106 2.60 9.10 -19.33
N ASN A 107 2.14 10.24 -19.83
CA ASN A 107 2.72 10.90 -21.00
C ASN A 107 4.08 11.58 -20.63
N PRO A 108 4.82 12.17 -21.59
CA PRO A 108 6.08 12.86 -21.29
C PRO A 108 5.99 14.02 -20.29
N ASP A 109 4.80 14.60 -20.09
CA ASP A 109 4.55 15.68 -19.13
C ASP A 109 4.12 15.17 -17.74
N GLY A 110 4.06 13.84 -17.56
CA GLY A 110 3.57 13.19 -16.34
C GLY A 110 2.05 13.08 -16.22
N ASN A 111 1.27 13.49 -17.23
CA ASN A 111 -0.18 13.35 -17.22
C ASN A 111 -0.60 11.90 -17.49
N ALA A 112 -1.57 11.39 -16.73
CA ALA A 112 -2.15 10.08 -17.00
C ALA A 112 -2.97 10.11 -18.31
N LEU A 113 -2.67 9.19 -19.22
CA LEU A 113 -3.47 9.00 -20.43
C LEU A 113 -4.86 8.44 -20.07
N LYS A 114 -5.91 8.95 -20.74
CA LYS A 114 -7.32 8.56 -20.58
C LYS A 114 -7.92 8.73 -19.17
N ALA A 115 -7.27 9.46 -18.26
CA ALA A 115 -7.65 9.57 -16.84
C ALA A 115 -7.83 8.22 -16.11
N ALA A 116 -7.47 7.10 -16.76
CA ALA A 116 -7.63 5.77 -16.23
C ALA A 116 -6.44 5.45 -15.33
N ALA A 117 -6.72 5.01 -14.12
CA ALA A 117 -5.74 4.57 -13.14
C ALA A 117 -6.11 3.19 -12.61
N LEU A 118 -5.12 2.33 -12.48
CA LEU A 118 -5.27 1.05 -11.79
C LEU A 118 -4.88 1.26 -10.33
N ILE A 119 -5.78 0.97 -9.40
CA ILE A 119 -5.38 0.84 -7.99
C ILE A 119 -4.46 -0.38 -7.92
N THR A 120 -3.24 -0.18 -7.43
CA THR A 120 -2.22 -1.22 -7.42
C THR A 120 -1.85 -1.65 -6.00
N ASN A 121 -1.79 -2.95 -5.77
CA ASN A 121 -1.47 -3.59 -4.51
C ASN A 121 -0.80 -4.97 -4.75
N ASP A 122 -0.70 -5.80 -3.71
CA ASP A 122 -0.11 -7.15 -3.79
C ASP A 122 -0.89 -8.15 -4.67
N GLN A 123 -2.16 -7.91 -4.97
CA GLN A 123 -2.98 -8.75 -5.85
C GLN A 123 -2.85 -8.38 -7.34
N SER A 124 -2.40 -7.17 -7.64
CA SER A 124 -2.28 -6.70 -9.03
C SER A 124 -1.16 -7.45 -9.77
N PRO A 125 -1.33 -7.87 -11.04
CA PRO A 125 -0.24 -8.44 -11.81
C PRO A 125 0.98 -7.50 -11.81
N LEU A 126 2.20 -8.03 -11.64
CA LEU A 126 3.41 -7.18 -11.54
C LEU A 126 3.54 -6.23 -12.74
N ARG A 127 3.18 -6.72 -13.93
CA ARG A 127 3.18 -5.96 -15.19
C ARG A 127 2.29 -4.72 -15.16
N GLU A 128 1.26 -4.70 -14.33
CA GLU A 128 0.32 -3.58 -14.21
C GLU A 128 0.71 -2.59 -13.12
N ARG A 129 1.78 -2.84 -12.34
CA ARG A 129 2.15 -2.00 -11.19
C ARG A 129 3.06 -0.83 -11.57
N TRP A 130 2.96 0.24 -10.78
CA TRP A 130 3.92 1.36 -10.68
C TRP A 130 4.05 2.27 -11.90
N GLY A 131 3.11 2.27 -12.83
CA GLY A 131 3.09 3.27 -13.89
C GLY A 131 2.91 4.67 -13.32
N GLY A 132 3.76 5.62 -13.71
CA GLY A 132 3.83 6.95 -13.08
C GLY A 132 4.77 7.04 -11.86
N TRP A 133 5.42 5.94 -11.49
CA TRP A 133 6.40 5.89 -10.39
C TRP A 133 7.79 5.60 -10.93
N TYR A 134 8.80 6.16 -10.27
CA TYR A 134 10.16 5.65 -10.40
C TYR A 134 10.33 4.41 -9.53
N VAL A 135 11.08 3.42 -10.01
CA VAL A 135 11.32 2.15 -9.33
C VAL A 135 12.80 1.84 -9.41
N THR A 136 13.46 1.66 -8.27
CA THR A 136 14.84 1.23 -8.17
C THR A 136 14.94 -0.14 -7.52
N GLY A 137 15.65 -1.06 -8.17
CA GLY A 137 15.75 -2.45 -7.76
C GLY A 137 15.88 -3.39 -8.95
N THR A 138 16.14 -4.65 -8.67
CA THR A 138 16.17 -5.72 -9.68
C THR A 138 15.04 -6.71 -9.41
N HIS A 139 14.49 -7.28 -10.47
CA HIS A 139 13.33 -8.18 -10.43
C HIS A 139 13.42 -9.26 -11.53
N GLY A 140 14.62 -9.48 -12.07
CA GLY A 140 14.83 -10.50 -13.10
C GLY A 140 14.14 -10.18 -14.42
N LYS A 141 13.56 -11.19 -15.07
CA LYS A 141 12.78 -11.03 -16.32
C LYS A 141 11.32 -10.61 -16.12
N GLN A 142 10.87 -10.51 -14.87
CA GLN A 142 9.55 -9.98 -14.57
C GLN A 142 9.45 -8.54 -15.09
N GLN A 143 8.25 -8.02 -15.33
CA GLN A 143 8.08 -6.66 -15.86
C GLN A 143 7.04 -5.90 -15.05
N HIS A 144 7.15 -4.58 -15.05
CA HIS A 144 6.26 -3.61 -14.40
C HIS A 144 6.23 -2.29 -15.19
N LEU A 145 5.27 -1.40 -14.93
CA LEU A 145 5.14 -0.10 -15.60
C LEU A 145 6.03 1.00 -15.01
N GLY A 146 6.67 0.76 -13.86
CA GLY A 146 7.67 1.65 -13.29
C GLY A 146 8.70 2.15 -14.29
N ASN A 147 9.17 3.39 -14.11
CA ASN A 147 10.19 4.05 -14.95
C ASN A 147 9.79 4.30 -16.42
N THR A 148 8.53 4.05 -16.79
CA THR A 148 8.05 4.11 -18.19
C THR A 148 7.39 5.43 -18.51
N ILE A 149 7.65 5.98 -19.71
CA ILE A 149 6.95 7.13 -20.30
C ILE A 149 6.29 6.66 -21.59
N VAL A 150 4.99 6.94 -21.73
CA VAL A 150 4.18 6.54 -22.89
C VAL A 150 4.11 7.71 -23.88
N ARG A 151 4.63 7.50 -25.10
CA ARG A 151 4.61 8.51 -26.19
C ARG A 151 3.46 8.32 -27.20
N ALA A 152 2.59 7.33 -26.99
CA ALA A 152 1.40 7.13 -27.81
C ALA A 152 0.36 8.23 -27.58
N ARG A 153 -0.52 8.49 -28.56
CA ARG A 153 -1.67 9.38 -28.36
C ARG A 153 -2.73 8.63 -27.54
N ALA A 154 -3.51 9.35 -26.74
CA ALA A 154 -4.57 8.75 -25.94
C ALA A 154 -5.57 7.96 -26.81
N ASP A 155 -5.89 8.48 -28.00
CA ASP A 155 -6.81 7.83 -28.94
C ASP A 155 -6.29 6.51 -29.52
N ASP A 156 -4.98 6.23 -29.43
CA ASP A 156 -4.37 4.97 -29.89
C ASP A 156 -4.51 3.82 -28.86
N ILE A 157 -5.10 4.11 -27.69
CA ILE A 157 -5.19 3.19 -26.54
C ILE A 157 -6.64 2.76 -26.33
N ASP A 158 -7.18 1.89 -27.17
CA ASP A 158 -8.57 1.43 -27.02
C ASP A 158 -8.82 0.75 -25.66
N ASP A 159 -7.95 -0.20 -25.30
CA ASP A 159 -8.01 -0.97 -24.07
C ASP A 159 -6.65 -0.90 -23.35
N MET A 160 -6.67 -0.42 -22.10
CA MET A 160 -5.46 -0.19 -21.32
C MET A 160 -4.71 -1.49 -21.01
N LYS A 161 -5.41 -2.60 -20.69
CA LYS A 161 -4.75 -3.87 -20.36
C LYS A 161 -4.11 -4.50 -21.58
N LYS A 162 -4.80 -4.50 -22.73
CA LYS A 162 -4.24 -4.97 -24.01
C LYS A 162 -3.05 -4.11 -24.43
N PHE A 163 -3.12 -2.80 -24.22
CA PHE A 163 -2.01 -1.90 -24.47
C PHE A 163 -0.81 -2.25 -23.61
N ILE A 164 -0.99 -2.38 -22.28
CA ILE A 164 0.09 -2.78 -21.36
C ILE A 164 0.69 -4.13 -21.77
N ALA A 165 -0.12 -5.11 -22.14
CA ALA A 165 0.34 -6.44 -22.55
C ALA A 165 1.33 -6.41 -23.73
N ARG A 166 1.20 -5.46 -24.66
CA ARG A 166 2.09 -5.32 -25.84
C ARG A 166 3.27 -4.36 -25.65
N MET A 167 3.33 -3.62 -24.55
CA MET A 167 4.41 -2.65 -24.32
C MET A 167 5.77 -3.33 -24.14
N ASP A 168 6.82 -2.75 -24.72
CA ASP A 168 8.18 -3.07 -24.32
C ASP A 168 8.53 -2.29 -23.04
N LEU A 169 8.70 -3.02 -21.94
CA LEU A 169 9.01 -2.48 -20.61
C LEU A 169 10.48 -2.68 -20.23
N SER A 170 11.32 -3.17 -21.14
CA SER A 170 12.72 -3.48 -20.88
C SER A 170 13.54 -2.26 -20.46
N ALA A 171 13.26 -1.09 -21.05
CA ALA A 171 13.97 0.16 -20.74
C ALA A 171 13.71 0.70 -19.31
N GLY A 172 12.62 0.25 -18.66
CA GLY A 172 12.28 0.59 -17.29
C GLY A 172 12.65 -0.50 -16.27
N ALA A 173 13.09 -1.66 -16.73
CA ALA A 173 13.37 -2.83 -15.90
C ALA A 173 14.76 -2.77 -15.24
N ASN A 174 14.87 -3.34 -14.05
CA ASN A 174 16.14 -3.52 -13.32
C ASN A 174 16.98 -2.24 -13.17
N VAL A 175 16.32 -1.07 -13.08
CA VAL A 175 16.98 0.22 -12.89
C VAL A 175 17.45 0.31 -11.44
N THR A 176 18.72 0.66 -11.21
CA THR A 176 19.26 0.81 -9.85
C THR A 176 19.68 2.25 -9.52
N ASP A 177 19.67 3.13 -10.52
CA ASP A 177 20.11 4.52 -10.42
C ASP A 177 19.17 5.45 -11.20
N LEU A 178 18.70 6.50 -10.54
CA LEU A 178 17.79 7.51 -11.09
C LEU A 178 18.50 8.81 -11.49
N SER A 179 19.82 8.94 -11.24
CA SER A 179 20.58 10.18 -11.50
C SER A 179 20.52 10.66 -12.96
N LYS A 180 20.27 9.75 -13.91
CA LYS A 180 20.11 10.07 -15.35
C LYS A 180 18.71 10.58 -15.71
N ARG A 181 17.77 10.57 -14.76
CA ARG A 181 16.35 10.94 -14.97
C ARG A 181 16.02 12.31 -14.38
N PHE A 182 16.58 12.64 -13.22
CA PHE A 182 16.45 13.92 -12.52
C PHE A 182 17.56 14.09 -11.48
N ASP A 183 17.66 15.26 -10.84
CA ASP A 183 18.64 15.49 -9.77
C ASP A 183 18.19 14.82 -8.45
N THR A 184 18.76 13.66 -8.16
CA THR A 184 18.41 12.89 -6.96
C THR A 184 18.89 13.53 -5.66
N ARG A 185 19.77 14.54 -5.72
CA ARG A 185 20.34 15.19 -4.51
C ARG A 185 19.34 16.10 -3.81
N GLU A 186 18.23 16.44 -4.46
CA GLU A 186 17.15 17.24 -3.87
C GLU A 186 16.22 16.40 -2.98
N TYR A 187 16.46 15.09 -2.88
CA TYR A 187 15.67 14.14 -2.12
C TYR A 187 16.49 13.56 -0.95
N LEU A 188 15.81 13.07 0.11
CA LEU A 188 16.51 12.50 1.28
C LEU A 188 17.18 11.16 0.97
N SER A 189 16.73 10.48 -0.09
CA SER A 189 17.31 9.26 -0.64
C SER A 189 17.39 9.40 -2.17
N PRO A 190 18.40 8.82 -2.84
CA PRO A 190 18.42 8.76 -4.30
C PRO A 190 17.55 7.62 -4.87
N HIS A 191 16.89 6.84 -4.00
CA HIS A 191 16.17 5.62 -4.36
C HIS A 191 14.64 5.77 -4.32
N SER A 192 13.96 4.92 -5.07
CA SER A 192 12.53 4.65 -4.98
C SER A 192 12.35 3.14 -4.95
N ASP A 193 12.63 2.55 -3.79
CA ASP A 193 12.94 1.13 -3.65
C ASP A 193 11.76 0.22 -4.03
N ILE A 194 11.99 -0.77 -4.90
CA ILE A 194 10.97 -1.74 -5.33
C ILE A 194 10.34 -2.51 -4.15
N VAL A 195 11.12 -2.82 -3.11
CA VAL A 195 10.60 -3.50 -1.91
C VAL A 195 9.73 -2.55 -1.09
N ALA A 196 10.10 -1.28 -0.99
CA ALA A 196 9.27 -0.26 -0.34
C ALA A 196 7.93 -0.08 -1.06
N LEU A 197 7.95 -0.05 -2.39
CA LEU A 197 6.73 0.02 -3.20
C LEU A 197 5.81 -1.20 -3.04
N MET A 198 6.38 -2.41 -2.92
CA MET A 198 5.60 -3.63 -2.67
C MET A 198 4.94 -3.59 -1.29
N VAL A 199 5.69 -3.21 -0.25
CA VAL A 199 5.16 -3.06 1.12
C VAL A 199 4.09 -1.97 1.17
N LEU A 200 4.32 -0.82 0.55
CA LEU A 200 3.36 0.29 0.48
C LEU A 200 2.03 -0.14 -0.16
N GLY A 201 2.09 -0.87 -1.28
CA GLY A 201 0.90 -1.36 -1.97
C GLY A 201 0.06 -2.30 -1.10
N HIS A 202 0.71 -3.22 -0.37
CA HIS A 202 0.01 -4.09 0.57
C HIS A 202 -0.55 -3.32 1.77
N GLN A 203 0.26 -2.44 2.37
CA GLN A 203 -0.10 -1.67 3.57
C GLN A 203 -1.35 -0.82 3.33
N THR A 204 -1.37 -0.07 2.21
CA THR A 204 -2.53 0.76 1.86
C THR A 204 -3.77 -0.08 1.58
N HIS A 205 -3.63 -1.24 0.92
CA HIS A 205 -4.75 -2.14 0.67
C HIS A 205 -5.39 -2.65 1.98
N VAL A 206 -4.59 -3.14 2.92
CA VAL A 206 -5.10 -3.66 4.21
C VAL A 206 -5.75 -2.55 5.04
N HIS A 207 -5.13 -1.36 5.13
CA HIS A 207 -5.74 -0.22 5.80
C HIS A 207 -7.12 0.14 5.24
N ASN A 208 -7.27 0.10 3.92
CA ASN A 208 -8.55 0.37 3.27
C ASN A 208 -9.59 -0.70 3.59
N MET A 209 -9.21 -1.99 3.65
CA MET A 209 -10.15 -3.07 4.01
C MET A 209 -10.60 -2.97 5.47
N ILE A 210 -9.69 -2.65 6.38
CA ILE A 210 -10.02 -2.39 7.79
C ILE A 210 -10.99 -1.21 7.90
N THR A 211 -10.65 -0.07 7.27
CA THR A 211 -11.47 1.14 7.31
C THR A 211 -12.86 0.89 6.75
N SER A 212 -12.98 0.24 5.58
CA SER A 212 -14.27 -0.11 4.98
C SER A 212 -15.11 -0.96 5.93
N GLY A 213 -14.51 -1.99 6.56
CA GLY A 213 -15.22 -2.85 7.50
C GLY A 213 -15.75 -2.08 8.70
N VAL A 214 -14.95 -1.19 9.31
CA VAL A 214 -15.38 -0.36 10.45
C VAL A 214 -16.54 0.55 10.05
N TYR A 215 -16.45 1.21 8.89
CA TYR A 215 -17.49 2.11 8.40
C TYR A 215 -18.82 1.39 8.14
N GLU A 216 -18.78 0.19 7.56
CA GLU A 216 -19.99 -0.60 7.31
C GLU A 216 -20.70 -1.02 8.59
N ILE A 217 -19.95 -1.32 9.66
CA ILE A 217 -20.53 -1.61 10.97
C ILE A 217 -21.17 -0.36 11.56
N HIS A 218 -20.50 0.79 11.51
CA HIS A 218 -21.06 2.05 12.01
C HIS A 218 -22.31 2.47 11.25
N ASP A 219 -22.30 2.41 9.92
CA ASP A 219 -23.44 2.73 9.07
C ASP A 219 -24.64 1.79 9.34
N ALA A 220 -24.37 0.50 9.56
CA ALA A 220 -25.41 -0.46 9.93
C ALA A 220 -26.04 -0.17 11.30
N ILE A 221 -25.25 0.26 12.28
CA ILE A 221 -25.75 0.68 13.60
C ILE A 221 -26.61 1.93 13.47
N GLU A 222 -26.12 2.96 12.77
CA GLU A 222 -26.82 4.23 12.58
C GLU A 222 -28.18 4.04 11.89
N LYS A 223 -28.22 3.16 10.89
CA LYS A 223 -29.46 2.82 10.15
C LYS A 223 -30.36 1.80 10.86
N GLY A 224 -29.99 1.34 12.05
CA GLY A 224 -30.77 0.36 12.81
C GLY A 224 -30.88 -1.02 12.17
N LEU A 225 -29.90 -1.42 11.34
CA LEU A 225 -29.89 -2.67 10.58
C LEU A 225 -29.49 -3.91 11.41
N SER A 226 -29.95 -3.98 12.65
CA SER A 226 -29.61 -5.06 13.60
C SER A 226 -29.83 -6.47 13.03
N GLY A 227 -30.92 -6.68 12.29
CA GLY A 227 -31.24 -7.97 11.67
C GLY A 227 -30.28 -8.42 10.56
N LYS A 228 -29.44 -7.52 10.03
CA LYS A 228 -28.41 -7.83 9.00
C LYS A 228 -26.98 -7.79 9.54
N MET A 229 -26.80 -7.47 10.82
CA MET A 229 -25.48 -7.22 11.39
C MET A 229 -24.53 -8.42 11.21
N ALA A 230 -25.03 -9.65 11.37
CA ALA A 230 -24.21 -10.85 11.20
C ALA A 230 -23.67 -11.01 9.77
N GLU A 231 -24.47 -10.69 8.75
CA GLU A 231 -24.06 -10.75 7.34
C GLU A 231 -23.03 -9.65 7.03
N ILE A 232 -23.24 -8.44 7.56
CA ILE A 232 -22.32 -7.30 7.37
C ILE A 232 -20.97 -7.60 8.03
N VAL A 233 -20.96 -8.10 9.27
CA VAL A 233 -19.74 -8.54 9.97
C VAL A 233 -19.03 -9.62 9.17
N LYS A 234 -19.77 -10.59 8.62
CA LYS A 234 -19.20 -11.66 7.81
C LYS A 234 -18.52 -11.12 6.55
N ASP A 235 -19.21 -10.29 5.77
CA ASP A 235 -18.70 -9.78 4.50
C ASP A 235 -17.52 -8.80 4.67
N ALA A 236 -17.56 -7.95 5.70
CA ALA A 236 -16.44 -7.11 6.11
C ALA A 236 -15.26 -7.95 6.61
N GLY A 237 -15.54 -8.92 7.49
CA GLY A 237 -14.53 -9.80 8.07
C GLY A 237 -13.81 -10.64 7.03
N GLU A 238 -14.52 -11.24 6.06
CA GLU A 238 -13.90 -12.03 4.99
C GLU A 238 -12.98 -11.18 4.11
N ARG A 239 -13.35 -9.93 3.80
CA ARG A 239 -12.48 -9.02 3.03
C ARG A 239 -11.20 -8.70 3.78
N ILE A 240 -11.28 -8.41 5.07
CA ILE A 240 -10.11 -8.18 5.93
C ILE A 240 -9.25 -9.44 5.98
N VAL A 241 -9.84 -10.62 6.21
CA VAL A 241 -9.12 -11.90 6.30
C VAL A 241 -8.37 -12.19 5.00
N ARG A 242 -9.04 -12.04 3.84
CA ARG A 242 -8.43 -12.24 2.52
C ARG A 242 -7.26 -11.30 2.28
N ALA A 243 -7.42 -10.01 2.56
CA ALA A 243 -6.35 -9.03 2.39
C ALA A 243 -5.17 -9.30 3.35
N MET A 244 -5.45 -9.63 4.61
CA MET A 244 -4.40 -9.87 5.60
C MET A 244 -3.64 -11.18 5.36
N LEU A 245 -4.29 -12.22 4.83
CA LEU A 245 -3.66 -13.50 4.51
C LEU A 245 -3.15 -13.60 3.06
N PHE A 246 -3.02 -12.48 2.36
CA PHE A 246 -2.47 -12.43 0.99
C PHE A 246 -3.25 -13.30 -0.01
N ALA A 247 -4.56 -13.45 0.18
CA ALA A 247 -5.39 -14.18 -0.76
C ALA A 247 -5.35 -13.47 -2.12
N GLY A 248 -4.94 -14.20 -3.17
CA GLY A 248 -4.78 -13.66 -4.51
C GLY A 248 -3.50 -12.83 -4.74
N GLU A 249 -2.52 -12.88 -3.83
CA GLU A 249 -1.20 -12.27 -4.06
C GLU A 249 -0.61 -12.76 -5.40
N THR A 250 -0.14 -11.82 -6.23
CA THR A 250 0.57 -12.18 -7.45
C THR A 250 1.93 -12.82 -7.11
N PRO A 251 2.20 -14.07 -7.51
CA PRO A 251 3.48 -14.72 -7.22
C PRO A 251 4.66 -14.01 -7.88
N LEU A 252 5.80 -14.00 -7.20
CA LEU A 252 7.07 -13.63 -7.81
C LEU A 252 7.63 -14.85 -8.56
N THR A 253 8.01 -14.67 -9.81
CA THR A 253 8.63 -15.71 -10.63
C THR A 253 10.16 -15.61 -10.64
N GLU A 254 10.73 -14.50 -10.18
CA GLU A 254 12.15 -14.29 -9.97
C GLU A 254 12.41 -13.44 -8.72
N PRO A 255 13.62 -13.51 -8.13
CA PRO A 255 13.97 -12.70 -6.96
C PRO A 255 13.85 -11.20 -7.21
N VAL A 256 13.32 -10.50 -6.21
CA VAL A 256 13.26 -9.04 -6.14
C VAL A 256 14.30 -8.55 -5.13
N VAL A 257 15.10 -7.56 -5.52
CA VAL A 257 16.14 -6.97 -4.68
C VAL A 257 16.02 -5.44 -4.72
N GLY A 258 15.84 -4.83 -3.55
CA GLY A 258 15.83 -3.38 -3.37
C GLY A 258 17.21 -2.74 -3.53
N THR A 259 17.26 -1.41 -3.52
CA THR A 259 18.50 -0.61 -3.66
C THR A 259 18.86 0.18 -2.41
N SER A 260 18.02 0.14 -1.38
CA SER A 260 18.18 0.88 -0.13
C SER A 260 18.23 -0.06 1.08
N ALA A 261 18.40 0.51 2.27
CA ALA A 261 18.34 -0.22 3.53
C ALA A 261 16.92 -0.68 3.92
N PHE A 262 15.87 -0.32 3.15
CA PHE A 262 14.46 -0.49 3.54
C PHE A 262 14.12 -1.91 3.95
N ALA A 263 14.52 -2.92 3.17
CA ALA A 263 14.21 -4.32 3.48
C ALA A 263 14.75 -4.72 4.86
N SER A 264 15.99 -4.34 5.17
CA SER A 264 16.61 -4.65 6.47
C SER A 264 15.98 -3.88 7.63
N GLU A 265 15.68 -2.58 7.42
CA GLU A 265 15.02 -1.74 8.43
C GLU A 265 13.60 -2.23 8.71
N PHE A 266 12.86 -2.61 7.67
CA PHE A 266 11.51 -3.18 7.79
C PHE A 266 11.53 -4.49 8.59
N MET A 267 12.41 -5.43 8.24
CA MET A 267 12.54 -6.71 8.94
C MET A 267 13.03 -6.58 10.38
N SER A 268 13.70 -5.49 10.74
CA SER A 268 14.19 -5.25 12.11
C SER A 268 13.09 -4.81 13.09
N GLN A 269 11.93 -4.40 12.57
CA GLN A 269 10.82 -3.88 13.34
C GLN A 269 9.86 -4.99 13.82
N GLY A 270 8.89 -4.60 14.64
CA GLY A 270 7.80 -5.47 15.09
C GLY A 270 8.23 -6.53 16.12
N PRO A 271 7.24 -7.26 16.66
CA PRO A 271 7.52 -8.32 17.60
C PRO A 271 8.18 -9.52 16.92
N ARG A 272 8.92 -10.28 17.72
CA ARG A 272 9.50 -11.58 17.37
C ARG A 272 8.98 -12.63 18.33
N ASP A 273 8.71 -13.82 17.84
CA ASP A 273 8.35 -14.96 18.67
C ASP A 273 9.57 -15.51 19.44
N LYS A 274 9.36 -16.54 20.27
CA LYS A 274 10.44 -17.15 21.06
C LYS A 274 11.55 -17.81 20.22
N ARG A 275 11.30 -18.04 18.93
CA ARG A 275 12.27 -18.58 17.96
C ARG A 275 12.92 -17.48 17.11
N GLY A 276 12.63 -16.21 17.41
CA GLY A 276 13.16 -15.07 16.70
C GLY A 276 12.46 -14.76 15.37
N ARG A 277 11.34 -15.42 15.05
CA ARG A 277 10.59 -15.21 13.80
C ARG A 277 9.69 -13.98 13.90
N SER A 278 9.48 -13.27 12.79
CA SER A 278 8.56 -12.13 12.72
C SER A 278 7.66 -12.17 11.48
N LEU A 279 6.42 -11.67 11.60
CA LEU A 279 5.53 -11.42 10.43
C LEU A 279 6.09 -10.38 9.46
N ARG A 280 7.15 -9.63 9.84
CA ARG A 280 7.86 -8.71 8.94
C ARG A 280 8.97 -9.36 8.13
N GLU A 281 9.28 -10.64 8.32
CA GLU A 281 10.28 -11.31 7.51
C GLU A 281 9.86 -11.33 6.04
N LEU A 282 10.74 -10.85 5.16
CA LEU A 282 10.52 -10.78 3.73
C LEU A 282 11.07 -12.05 3.05
N ASP A 283 10.34 -12.58 2.05
CA ASP A 283 10.81 -13.70 1.22
C ASP A 283 11.48 -13.18 -0.07
N LEU A 284 10.79 -12.28 -0.80
CA LEU A 284 11.21 -11.62 -2.03
C LEU A 284 11.68 -12.55 -3.17
N LYS A 285 11.50 -13.87 -3.04
CA LYS A 285 11.86 -14.85 -4.08
C LYS A 285 10.63 -15.39 -4.78
N ARG A 286 9.59 -15.70 -4.00
CA ARG A 286 8.32 -16.24 -4.50
C ARG A 286 7.11 -15.40 -4.11
N ARG A 287 7.23 -14.54 -3.09
CA ARG A 287 6.17 -13.68 -2.53
C ARG A 287 6.76 -12.54 -1.69
N LEU A 288 5.94 -11.61 -1.20
CA LEU A 288 6.39 -10.50 -0.38
C LEU A 288 6.85 -10.95 1.02
N LEU A 289 5.92 -11.43 1.85
CA LEU A 289 6.20 -11.86 3.23
C LEU A 289 6.53 -13.35 3.29
N ARG A 290 7.51 -13.71 4.12
CA ARG A 290 7.87 -15.10 4.37
C ARG A 290 6.72 -15.86 5.02
N TYR A 291 6.04 -15.24 5.98
CA TYR A 291 4.83 -15.75 6.62
C TYR A 291 3.66 -14.89 6.12
N PRO A 292 2.79 -15.38 5.22
CA PRO A 292 1.76 -14.56 4.57
C PRO A 292 0.58 -14.24 5.49
N LEU A 293 0.87 -13.48 6.54
CA LEU A 293 -0.08 -12.74 7.35
C LEU A 293 0.47 -11.32 7.51
N SER A 294 -0.36 -10.33 7.20
CA SER A 294 0.01 -8.93 7.27
C SER A 294 0.49 -8.55 8.67
N TYR A 295 1.66 -7.90 8.73
CA TYR A 295 2.19 -7.32 9.98
C TYR A 295 1.27 -6.24 10.56
N LEU A 296 0.30 -5.73 9.79
CA LEU A 296 -0.71 -4.79 10.27
C LEU A 296 -1.71 -5.41 11.27
N VAL A 297 -1.63 -6.72 11.54
CA VAL A 297 -2.30 -7.32 12.71
C VAL A 297 -1.84 -6.69 14.03
N TYR A 298 -0.67 -6.07 14.06
CA TYR A 298 -0.16 -5.32 15.22
C TYR A 298 -0.43 -3.80 15.14
N SER A 299 -1.23 -3.34 14.16
CA SER A 299 -1.54 -1.92 14.01
C SER A 299 -2.61 -1.49 15.02
N LYS A 300 -2.56 -0.22 15.43
CA LYS A 300 -3.61 0.38 16.28
C LYS A 300 -4.99 0.30 15.62
N SER A 301 -5.05 0.45 14.30
CA SER A 301 -6.29 0.36 13.54
C SER A 301 -6.90 -1.03 13.59
N PHE A 302 -6.09 -2.09 13.53
CA PHE A 302 -6.59 -3.45 13.68
C PHE A 302 -7.06 -3.71 15.13
N ASP A 303 -6.30 -3.29 16.13
CA ASP A 303 -6.64 -3.49 17.54
C ASP A 303 -7.96 -2.82 17.95
N ALA A 304 -8.31 -1.73 17.28
CA ALA A 304 -9.46 -0.88 17.60
C ALA A 304 -10.70 -1.13 16.73
N ILE A 305 -10.67 -2.14 15.84
CA ILE A 305 -11.90 -2.52 15.11
C ILE A 305 -12.98 -3.01 16.10
N PRO A 306 -14.27 -2.84 15.77
CA PRO A 306 -15.37 -3.29 16.63
C PRO A 306 -15.22 -4.76 17.04
N ASP A 307 -15.48 -5.08 18.31
CA ASP A 307 -15.18 -6.41 18.88
C ASP A 307 -15.83 -7.56 18.11
N GLY A 308 -17.09 -7.41 17.69
CA GLY A 308 -17.77 -8.44 16.88
C GLY A 308 -17.09 -8.71 15.54
N LEU A 309 -16.48 -7.69 14.93
CA LEU A 309 -15.69 -7.83 13.70
C LEU A 309 -14.32 -8.45 13.99
N LYS A 310 -13.65 -8.02 15.08
CA LYS A 310 -12.36 -8.59 15.51
C LYS A 310 -12.48 -10.08 15.83
N ASP A 311 -13.50 -10.47 16.58
CA ASP A 311 -13.78 -11.86 16.95
C ASP A 311 -14.03 -12.71 15.70
N TYR A 312 -14.78 -12.16 14.73
CA TYR A 312 -14.96 -12.81 13.44
C TYR A 312 -13.63 -13.03 12.73
N VAL A 313 -12.80 -11.98 12.58
CA VAL A 313 -11.50 -12.06 11.89
C VAL A 313 -10.57 -13.06 12.58
N TYR A 314 -10.45 -13.02 13.91
CA TYR A 314 -9.62 -13.97 14.66
C TYR A 314 -10.11 -15.41 14.56
N ARG A 315 -11.42 -15.64 14.66
CA ARG A 315 -11.99 -16.98 14.42
C ARG A 315 -11.61 -17.49 13.02
N ARG A 316 -11.76 -16.65 12.00
CA ARG A 316 -11.41 -17.00 10.61
C ARG A 316 -9.92 -17.23 10.41
N PHE A 317 -9.05 -16.43 11.04
CA PHE A 317 -7.63 -16.74 11.08
C PHE A 317 -7.36 -18.12 11.69
N ARG A 318 -8.02 -18.49 12.79
CA ARG A 318 -7.84 -19.82 13.38
C ARG A 318 -8.31 -20.94 12.45
N GLU A 319 -9.45 -20.79 11.78
CA GLU A 319 -9.99 -21.76 10.81
C GLU A 319 -9.07 -21.93 9.58
N VAL A 320 -8.52 -20.83 9.06
CA VAL A 320 -7.54 -20.91 7.96
C VAL A 320 -6.23 -21.51 8.47
N LEU A 321 -5.69 -21.06 9.60
CA LEU A 321 -4.39 -21.52 10.10
C LEU A 321 -4.43 -22.93 10.70
N SER A 322 -5.61 -23.47 11.03
CA SER A 322 -5.76 -24.88 11.42
C SER A 322 -5.80 -25.83 10.23
N GLY A 323 -6.08 -25.32 9.03
CA GLY A 323 -6.35 -26.14 7.84
C GLY A 323 -7.80 -26.58 7.68
N GLU A 324 -8.71 -26.11 8.54
CA GLU A 324 -10.16 -26.36 8.41
C GLU A 324 -10.73 -25.71 7.15
N ASP A 325 -10.26 -24.51 6.82
CA ASP A 325 -10.61 -23.86 5.56
C ASP A 325 -9.81 -24.43 4.38
N THR A 326 -10.52 -25.08 3.47
CA THR A 326 -10.01 -25.68 2.23
C THR A 326 -10.39 -24.90 0.96
N SER A 327 -10.89 -23.67 1.11
CA SER A 327 -11.23 -22.81 -0.04
C SER A 327 -9.98 -22.45 -0.85
N ALA A 328 -10.19 -22.19 -2.14
CA ALA A 328 -9.10 -21.86 -3.07
C ALA A 328 -8.36 -20.57 -2.67
N ASP A 329 -9.04 -19.66 -1.97
CA ASP A 329 -8.51 -18.35 -1.58
C ASP A 329 -7.29 -18.43 -0.66
N PHE A 330 -7.18 -19.52 0.12
CA PHE A 330 -6.08 -19.76 1.04
C PHE A 330 -5.21 -20.95 0.62
N GLY A 331 -5.39 -21.46 -0.60
CA GLY A 331 -4.66 -22.60 -1.14
C GLY A 331 -3.16 -22.36 -1.29
N HIS A 332 -2.71 -21.09 -1.31
CA HIS A 332 -1.30 -20.71 -1.34
C HIS A 332 -0.57 -20.90 0.00
N LEU A 333 -1.30 -21.05 1.11
CA LEU A 333 -0.72 -21.25 2.44
C LEU A 333 -0.41 -22.74 2.67
N SER A 334 0.87 -23.08 2.69
CA SER A 334 1.32 -24.43 3.06
C SER A 334 1.04 -24.75 4.54
N GLU A 335 1.04 -26.03 4.92
CA GLU A 335 0.92 -26.44 6.32
C GLU A 335 2.01 -25.82 7.21
N THR A 336 3.23 -25.67 6.67
CA THR A 336 4.35 -25.02 7.37
C THR A 336 4.09 -23.52 7.57
N ASP A 337 3.54 -22.84 6.56
CA ASP A 337 3.15 -21.43 6.68
C ASP A 337 2.08 -21.25 7.77
N ARG A 338 1.02 -22.06 7.70
CA ARG A 338 -0.11 -22.02 8.64
C ARG A 338 0.36 -22.23 10.08
N LYS A 339 1.19 -23.25 10.32
CA LYS A 339 1.78 -23.53 11.63
C LYS A 339 2.66 -22.40 12.12
N ALA A 340 3.56 -21.88 11.27
CA ALA A 340 4.47 -20.81 11.65
C ALA A 340 3.72 -19.52 12.03
N ILE A 341 2.71 -19.12 11.25
CA ILE A 341 1.88 -17.95 11.54
C ILE A 341 1.14 -18.14 12.87
N SER A 342 0.51 -19.31 13.08
CA SER A 342 -0.21 -19.60 14.34
C SER A 342 0.71 -19.54 15.56
N GLU A 343 1.91 -20.10 15.48
CA GLU A 343 2.91 -20.03 16.56
C GLU A 343 3.38 -18.59 16.81
N ILE A 344 3.64 -17.80 15.75
CA ILE A 344 4.06 -16.40 15.89
C ILE A 344 2.96 -15.59 16.58
N LEU A 345 1.71 -15.69 16.13
CA LEU A 345 0.60 -14.94 16.73
C LEU A 345 0.41 -15.30 18.20
N LYS A 346 0.39 -16.59 18.57
CA LYS A 346 0.24 -17.03 19.97
C LYS A 346 1.33 -16.48 20.89
N ASP A 347 2.54 -16.29 20.38
CA ASP A 347 3.67 -15.75 21.16
C ASP A 347 3.68 -14.22 21.21
N THR A 348 3.04 -13.52 20.26
CA THR A 348 3.26 -12.08 20.03
C THR A 348 2.01 -11.22 19.99
N LYS A 349 0.80 -11.80 19.91
CA LYS A 349 -0.49 -11.12 19.87
C LYS A 349 -1.38 -11.69 21.01
N PRO A 350 -1.32 -11.12 22.23
CA PRO A 350 -1.92 -11.74 23.43
C PRO A 350 -3.44 -11.97 23.40
N ASP A 351 -4.16 -11.22 22.57
CA ASP A 351 -5.60 -11.28 22.36
C ASP A 351 -6.03 -12.25 21.23
N PHE A 352 -5.07 -12.86 20.52
CA PHE A 352 -5.30 -13.91 19.53
C PHE A 352 -5.24 -15.31 20.14
#